data_AF-A0A369VZ47-F1
#
_entry.id   AF-A0A369VZ47-F1
#
_cell.length_a   1.000
_cell.length_b   1.000
_cell.length_c   1.000
_cell.angle_alpha   90.00
_cell.angle_beta   90.00
_cell.angle_gamma   90.00
#
_symmetry.space_group_name_H-M   'P 1'
#
loop_
_entity.id
_entity.type
_entity.pdbx_description
1 polymer ?
#
loop_
_entity_poly.entity_id
_entity_poly.type
_entity_poly.pdbx_seq_one_letter_code
_entity_poly.pdbx_strand_id
1 'polypeptide(L)'
;MSDHPRAILLDPGLPLGSEAAEVARVWINDEGRASVLIAAYLLDDPAIFGRLMSDVVRHAAVAYAGTWDGDERDMLQAIVGGLSDGLRDQDGDIVTMQDGGAS
;
A
#
# COMPACT_ATOMS: atom_id res chain seq x y z
N MET A 1 3.97 8.59 -20.40
CA MET A 1 4.99 7.84 -19.67
C MET A 1 4.66 6.37 -19.81
N SER A 2 5.64 5.51 -20.09
CA SER A 2 5.42 4.07 -20.00
C SER A 2 5.40 3.71 -18.52
N ASP A 3 4.39 2.97 -18.07
CA ASP A 3 4.47 2.33 -16.77
C ASP A 3 5.70 1.41 -16.71
N HIS A 4 6.27 1.24 -15.52
CA HIS A 4 7.38 0.33 -15.29
C HIS A 4 6.93 -1.11 -15.62
N PRO A 5 7.76 -1.95 -16.28
CA PRO A 5 7.33 -3.25 -16.82
C PRO A 5 6.84 -4.27 -15.77
N ARG A 6 7.13 -4.06 -14.48
CA ARG A 6 6.61 -4.86 -13.35
C ARG A 6 5.45 -4.17 -12.60
N ALA A 7 4.82 -3.14 -13.18
CA ALA A 7 3.65 -2.51 -12.58
C ALA A 7 2.49 -3.52 -12.48
N ILE A 8 1.77 -3.47 -11.35
CA ILE A 8 0.49 -4.15 -11.25
C ILE A 8 -0.46 -3.48 -12.24
N LEU A 9 -1.05 -4.28 -13.13
CA LEU A 9 -2.03 -3.79 -14.09
C LEU A 9 -3.38 -3.62 -13.40
N LEU A 10 -4.09 -2.53 -13.74
CA LEU A 10 -5.48 -2.38 -13.32
C LEU A 10 -6.33 -3.45 -14.02
N ASP A 11 -7.03 -4.26 -13.21
CA ASP A 11 -8.04 -5.17 -13.73
C ASP A 11 -9.24 -4.35 -14.24
N PRO A 12 -9.60 -4.43 -15.53
CA PRO A 12 -10.74 -3.71 -16.10
C PRO A 12 -12.08 -4.03 -15.43
N GLY A 13 -12.18 -5.15 -14.71
CA GLY A 13 -13.35 -5.58 -13.95
C GLY A 13 -13.52 -4.92 -12.59
N LEU A 14 -12.55 -4.13 -12.11
CA LEU A 14 -12.66 -3.45 -10.83
C LEU A 14 -13.74 -2.36 -10.86
N PRO A 15 -14.71 -2.35 -9.92
CA PRO A 15 -15.79 -1.37 -9.87
C PRO A 15 -15.33 -0.04 -9.26
N LEU A 16 -14.33 0.61 -9.87
CA LEU A 16 -13.73 1.85 -9.37
C LEU A 16 -14.64 3.09 -9.56
N GLY A 17 -15.46 3.10 -10.61
CA GLY A 17 -16.23 4.30 -11.00
C GLY A 17 -15.36 5.38 -11.66
N SER A 18 -15.99 6.45 -12.19
CA SER A 18 -15.29 7.51 -12.93
C SER A 18 -14.44 8.44 -12.06
N GLU A 19 -14.77 8.54 -10.77
CA GLU A 19 -14.12 9.46 -9.82
C GLU A 19 -12.99 8.81 -9.00
N ALA A 20 -12.71 7.53 -9.24
CA ALA A 20 -11.61 6.86 -8.57
C ALA A 20 -10.26 7.41 -9.02
N ALA A 21 -9.36 7.60 -8.07
CA ALA A 21 -8.00 8.06 -8.30
C ALA A 21 -6.99 7.15 -7.58
N GLU A 22 -5.79 7.03 -8.16
CA GLU A 22 -4.67 6.34 -7.50
C GLU A 22 -4.18 7.21 -6.33
N VAL A 23 -4.30 6.69 -5.11
CA VAL A 23 -3.92 7.42 -3.88
C VAL A 23 -2.47 7.14 -3.48
N ALA A 24 -2.00 5.92 -3.68
CA ALA A 24 -0.64 5.51 -3.38
C ALA A 24 -0.12 4.51 -4.41
N ARG A 25 1.17 4.61 -4.73
CA ARG A 25 1.89 3.65 -5.55
C ARG A 25 3.17 3.24 -4.82
N VAL A 26 3.24 1.96 -4.48
CA VAL A 26 4.32 1.38 -3.67
C VAL A 26 5.13 0.41 -4.53
N TRP A 27 6.45 0.53 -4.46
CA TRP A 27 7.40 -0.36 -5.12
C TRP A 27 8.33 -0.97 -4.09
N ILE A 28 8.71 -2.23 -4.28
CA ILE A 28 9.78 -2.87 -3.51
C ILE A 28 10.91 -3.24 -4.46
N ASN A 29 12.14 -2.92 -4.09
CA ASN A 29 13.32 -3.32 -4.85
C ASN A 29 13.83 -4.70 -4.40
N ASP A 30 14.86 -5.19 -5.08
CA ASP A 30 15.42 -6.53 -4.81
C ASP A 30 16.14 -6.62 -3.44
N GLU A 31 16.34 -5.49 -2.76
CA GLU A 31 16.89 -5.40 -1.39
C GLU A 31 15.79 -5.32 -0.31
N GLY A 32 14.51 -5.39 -0.70
CA GLY A 32 13.39 -5.27 0.22
C GLY A 32 13.06 -3.84 0.65
N ARG A 33 13.69 -2.82 0.05
CA ARG A 33 13.40 -1.41 0.35
C ARG A 33 12.19 -0.92 -0.44
N ALA A 34 11.31 -0.21 0.25
CA ALA A 34 10.11 0.37 -0.34
C ALA A 34 10.37 1.80 -0.87
N SER A 35 9.84 2.10 -2.04
CA SER A 35 9.70 3.45 -2.57
C SER A 35 8.20 3.77 -2.70
N VAL A 36 7.76 4.89 -2.11
CA VAL A 36 6.33 5.22 -2.00
C VAL A 36 6.04 6.58 -2.63
N LEU A 37 5.01 6.63 -3.47
CA LEU A 37 4.36 7.84 -3.95
C LEU A 37 3.00 7.95 -3.26
N ILE A 38 2.68 9.12 -2.69
CA ILE A 38 1.39 9.38 -2.02
C ILE A 38 0.79 10.66 -2.58
N ALA A 39 -0.39 10.57 -3.17
CA ALA A 39 -1.20 11.72 -3.60
C ALA A 39 -1.92 12.31 -2.38
N ALA A 40 -1.17 12.88 -1.44
CA ALA A 40 -1.71 13.37 -0.16
C ALA A 40 -2.82 14.43 -0.33
N TYR A 41 -2.82 15.17 -1.45
CA TYR A 41 -3.87 16.13 -1.80
C TYR A 41 -5.26 15.50 -2.01
N LEU A 42 -5.35 14.17 -2.19
CA LEU A 42 -6.62 13.44 -2.26
C LEU A 42 -7.16 13.04 -0.87
N LEU A 43 -6.38 13.26 0.19
CA LEU A 43 -6.64 12.82 1.56
C LEU A 43 -6.48 13.99 2.52
N ASP A 44 -7.50 14.83 2.62
CA ASP A 44 -7.51 16.05 3.43
C ASP A 44 -7.53 15.77 4.95
N ASP A 45 -8.04 14.62 5.38
CA ASP A 45 -8.00 14.12 6.76
C ASP A 45 -7.02 12.93 6.88
N PRO A 46 -5.94 13.04 7.69
CA PRO A 46 -5.02 11.94 7.95
C PRO A 46 -5.68 10.65 8.47
N ALA A 47 -6.82 10.76 9.16
CA ALA A 47 -7.55 9.59 9.60
C ALA A 47 -8.17 8.80 8.43
N ILE A 48 -8.41 9.43 7.27
CA ILE A 48 -8.81 8.72 6.03
C ILE A 48 -7.66 7.82 5.57
N PHE A 49 -6.42 8.30 5.58
CA PHE A 49 -5.27 7.47 5.23
C PHE A 49 -5.13 6.29 6.20
N GLY A 50 -5.32 6.51 7.50
CA GLY A 50 -5.34 5.43 8.49
C GLY A 50 -6.39 4.35 8.19
N ARG A 51 -7.61 4.76 7.80
CA ARG A 51 -8.67 3.83 7.39
C ARG A 51 -8.31 3.06 6.11
N LEU A 52 -7.76 3.75 5.11
CA LEU A 52 -7.24 3.13 3.89
C LEU A 52 -6.20 2.05 4.20
N MET A 53 -5.24 2.35 5.07
CA MET A 53 -4.21 1.38 5.47
C MET A 53 -4.80 0.15 6.18
N SER A 54 -5.82 0.34 7.01
CA SER A 54 -6.55 -0.79 7.62
C SER A 54 -7.16 -1.71 6.56
N ASP A 55 -7.79 -1.16 5.52
CA ASP A 55 -8.40 -1.95 4.47
C ASP A 55 -7.36 -2.66 3.59
N VAL A 56 -6.23 -1.99 3.30
CA VAL A 56 -5.07 -2.59 2.62
C VAL A 56 -4.53 -3.78 3.40
N VAL A 57 -4.35 -3.66 4.72
CA VAL A 57 -3.84 -4.75 5.57
C VAL A 57 -4.79 -5.96 5.57
N ARG A 58 -6.11 -5.72 5.64
CA ARG A 58 -7.11 -6.80 5.55
C ARG A 58 -7.10 -7.48 4.18
N HIS A 59 -7.01 -6.70 3.12
CA HIS A 59 -6.94 -7.24 1.77
C HIS A 59 -5.65 -8.04 1.55
N ALA A 60 -4.53 -7.59 2.11
CA ALA A 60 -3.27 -8.32 2.10
C ALA A 60 -3.42 -9.68 2.79
N ALA A 61 -4.10 -9.76 3.93
CA ALA A 61 -4.33 -11.04 4.62
C ALA A 61 -5.08 -12.05 3.73
N VAL A 62 -6.17 -11.61 3.06
CA VAL A 62 -6.91 -12.43 2.10
C VAL A 62 -6.02 -12.88 0.94
N ALA A 63 -5.24 -11.96 0.37
CA ALA A 63 -4.35 -12.25 -0.75
C ALA A 63 -3.24 -13.25 -0.38
N TYR A 64 -2.62 -13.09 0.80
CA TYR A 64 -1.58 -14.00 1.30
C TYR A 64 -2.13 -15.38 1.61
N ALA A 65 -3.29 -15.44 2.28
CA ALA A 65 -3.97 -16.71 2.56
C ALA A 65 -4.27 -17.47 1.26
N GLY A 66 -4.81 -16.80 0.24
CA GLY A 66 -5.09 -17.41 -1.06
C GLY A 66 -3.85 -17.80 -1.87
N THR A 67 -2.75 -17.06 -1.72
CA THR A 67 -1.50 -17.33 -2.46
C THR A 67 -0.70 -18.49 -1.85
N TRP A 68 -0.71 -18.59 -0.52
CA TRP A 68 0.15 -19.51 0.25
C TRP A 68 -0.62 -20.64 0.97
N ASP A 69 -1.91 -20.81 0.67
CA ASP A 69 -2.79 -21.83 1.26
C ASP A 69 -2.79 -21.80 2.80
N GLY A 70 -2.94 -20.60 3.36
CA GLY A 70 -2.94 -20.36 4.82
C GLY A 70 -4.27 -19.85 5.36
N ASP A 71 -4.39 -19.79 6.69
CA ASP A 71 -5.55 -19.18 7.35
C ASP A 71 -5.47 -17.64 7.30
N GLU A 72 -6.57 -16.99 6.90
CA GLU A 72 -6.65 -15.52 6.78
C GLU A 72 -6.38 -14.80 8.10
N ARG A 73 -6.82 -15.35 9.24
CA ARG A 73 -6.61 -14.71 10.55
C ARG A 73 -5.16 -14.80 10.97
N ASP A 74 -4.51 -15.94 10.72
CA ASP A 74 -3.08 -16.11 10.99
C ASP A 74 -2.26 -15.15 10.12
N MET A 75 -2.61 -15.00 8.85
CA MET A 75 -1.97 -14.03 7.94
C MET A 75 -2.19 -12.59 8.41
N LEU A 76 -3.41 -12.23 8.81
CA LEU A 76 -3.72 -10.91 9.35
C LEU A 76 -2.90 -10.61 10.62
N GLN A 77 -2.80 -11.57 11.54
CA GLN A 77 -2.00 -11.40 12.76
C GLN A 77 -0.52 -11.21 12.45
N ALA A 78 0.03 -12.00 11.53
CA ALA A 78 1.43 -11.87 11.11
C ALA A 78 1.71 -10.50 10.47
N ILE A 79 0.82 -10.03 9.58
CA ILE A 79 0.95 -8.73 8.93
C ILE A 79 0.85 -7.58 9.94
N VAL A 80 -0.13 -7.63 10.84
CA VAL A 80 -0.31 -6.61 11.89
C VAL A 80 0.88 -6.58 12.85
N GLY A 81 1.44 -7.75 13.18
CA GLY A 81 2.67 -7.86 13.96
C GLY A 81 3.83 -7.11 13.29
N GLY A 82 4.14 -7.47 12.03
CA GLY A 82 5.20 -6.81 11.27
C GLY A 82 4.99 -5.31 11.08
N LEU A 83 3.74 -4.87 10.84
CA LEU A 83 3.40 -3.44 10.75
C LEU A 83 3.64 -2.72 12.07
N SER A 84 3.21 -3.31 13.19
CA SER A 84 3.34 -2.70 14.51
C SER A 84 4.80 -2.56 14.94
N ASP A 85 5.62 -3.57 14.62
CA ASP A 85 7.05 -3.54 14.89
C ASP A 85 7.75 -2.49 14.01
N GLY A 86 7.49 -2.47 12.71
CA GLY A 86 8.06 -1.47 11.80
C GLY A 86 7.69 -0.01 12.16
N LEU A 87 6.44 0.23 12.57
CA LEU A 87 6.00 1.56 13.05
C LEU A 87 6.66 1.97 14.38
N ARG A 88 6.96 0.99 15.25
CA ARG A 88 7.63 1.23 16.53
C ARG A 88 9.10 1.56 16.33
N ASP A 89 9.78 0.78 15.51
CA ASP A 89 11.23 0.84 15.36
C ASP A 89 11.65 2.00 14.45
N GLN A 90 10.78 2.43 13.52
CA GLN A 90 11.07 3.48 12.53
C GLN A 90 12.36 3.19 11.74
N ASP A 91 12.70 1.91 11.56
CA ASP A 91 13.91 1.48 10.87
C ASP A 91 13.80 1.76 9.36
N GLY A 92 14.45 2.84 8.92
CA GLY A 92 14.66 3.16 7.50
C GLY A 92 14.48 4.64 7.14
N ASP A 93 15.35 5.14 6.27
CA ASP A 93 15.12 6.44 5.63
C ASP A 93 13.92 6.33 4.68
N ILE A 94 12.88 7.12 4.91
CA ILE A 94 11.79 7.26 3.94
C ILE A 94 12.35 8.06 2.76
N VAL A 95 12.63 7.39 1.64
CA VAL A 95 12.91 8.07 0.38
C VAL A 95 11.59 8.59 -0.19
N THR A 96 11.17 9.76 0.28
CA THR A 96 10.07 10.52 -0.31
C THR A 96 10.51 11.05 -1.67
N MET A 97 9.97 10.47 -2.75
CA MET A 97 10.26 10.92 -4.12
C MET A 97 9.47 12.19 -4.52
N GLN A 98 8.58 12.68 -3.65
CA GLN A 98 7.82 13.92 -3.85
C GLN A 98 7.67 14.66 -2.52
N ASP A 99 7.97 15.97 -2.52
CA ASP A 99 7.32 16.89 -1.60
C ASP A 99 5.85 16.93 -2.01
N GLY A 100 4.92 16.63 -1.10
CA GLY A 100 3.47 16.49 -1.37
C GLY A 100 2.74 17.75 -1.88
N GLY A 101 3.43 18.66 -2.56
CA GLY A 101 2.87 19.84 -3.20
C GLY A 101 2.14 19.50 -4.49
N ALA A 102 0.88 19.90 -4.58
CA ALA A 102 0.17 19.99 -5.84
C ALA A 102 0.94 20.94 -6.77
N SER A 103 1.42 20.41 -7.91
CA SER A 103 1.92 21.22 -9.03
C SER A 103 0.79 21.47 -10.01
#